data_AF-A0A8H7CMA1-F1
#
_entry.id   AF-A0A8H7CMA1-F1
#
_cell.length_a   1.000
_cell.length_b   1.000
_cell.length_c   1.000
_cell.angle_alpha   90.00
_cell.angle_beta   90.00
_cell.angle_gamma   90.00
#
_symmetry.space_group_name_H-M   'P 1'
#
loop_
_entity.id
_entity.type
_entity.pdbx_description
1 polymer ?
#
loop_
_entity_poly.entity_id
_entity_poly.type
_entity_poly.pdbx_seq_one_letter_code
_entity_poly.pdbx_strand_id
1 'polypeptide(L)'
;METDPHLQVIIATVALANGVHSSKIDDSLSIGMPSTLSQTEQQAGRASRSPEATGRAVIFVQKSDITKARKFMASMPAPASQQLQPQKKRGKKAPEDMDPAKAELLVETTCLNAARNRRWQNLPLDETDRDCIAAKRPLPCSLCARRANITISFPPSRPFLPFISDSVTGIKTNTNS
;
A
#
# COMPACT_ATOMS: atom_id res chain seq x y z
N MET A 1 2.69 -14.26 17.91
CA MET A 1 3.23 -13.32 16.91
C MET A 1 4.19 -12.34 17.57
N GLU A 2 3.75 -11.56 18.57
CA GLU A 2 4.66 -10.62 19.28
C GLU A 2 5.72 -11.29 20.17
N THR A 3 5.50 -12.56 20.51
CA THR A 3 6.32 -13.40 21.41
C THR A 3 7.17 -14.43 20.69
N ASP A 4 6.98 -14.63 19.38
CA ASP A 4 7.74 -15.62 18.61
C ASP A 4 8.90 -14.91 17.90
N PRO A 5 10.16 -15.13 18.32
CA PRO A 5 11.32 -14.47 17.71
C PRO A 5 11.65 -14.98 16.31
N HIS A 6 11.04 -16.08 15.85
CA HIS A 6 11.29 -16.69 14.54
C HIS A 6 10.26 -16.28 13.48
N LEU A 7 9.13 -15.70 13.89
CA LEU A 7 8.08 -15.29 12.96
C LEU A 7 8.38 -13.91 12.35
N GLN A 8 8.83 -13.91 11.10
CA GLN A 8 9.23 -12.69 10.38
C GLN A 8 8.21 -12.22 9.34
N VAL A 9 7.57 -13.17 8.65
CA VAL A 9 6.67 -12.88 7.53
C VAL A 9 5.38 -13.63 7.71
N ILE A 10 4.27 -12.94 7.46
CA ILE A 10 2.94 -13.52 7.46
C ILE A 10 2.35 -13.31 6.07
N ILE A 11 2.09 -14.40 5.36
CA ILE A 11 1.40 -14.35 4.08
C ILE A 11 -0.07 -14.62 4.36
N ALA A 12 -0.90 -13.60 4.13
CA ALA A 12 -2.30 -13.64 4.49
C ALA A 12 -3.18 -13.15 3.33
N THR A 13 -4.34 -13.80 3.17
CA THR A 13 -5.42 -13.24 2.37
C THR A 13 -6.02 -12.02 3.08
N VAL A 14 -6.84 -11.23 2.37
CA VAL A 14 -7.50 -10.04 2.94
C VAL A 14 -8.22 -10.34 4.26
N ALA A 15 -8.94 -11.47 4.33
CA ALA A 15 -9.68 -11.85 5.53
C ALA A 15 -8.76 -12.18 6.71
N LEU A 16 -7.65 -12.89 6.46
CA LEU A 16 -6.67 -13.23 7.50
C LEU A 16 -5.87 -12.01 7.93
N ALA A 17 -5.46 -11.14 6.99
CA ALA A 17 -4.72 -9.91 7.25
C ALA A 17 -5.49 -8.96 8.18
N ASN A 18 -6.82 -8.94 8.08
CA ASN A 18 -7.66 -8.15 8.96
C ASN A 18 -7.63 -8.61 10.43
N GLY A 19 -7.45 -9.92 10.66
CA GLY A 19 -7.33 -10.52 12.00
C GLY A 19 -5.93 -10.42 12.60
N VAL A 20 -4.92 -10.03 11.82
CA VAL A 20 -3.56 -9.84 12.34
C VAL A 20 -3.50 -8.58 13.20
N HIS A 21 -3.15 -8.77 14.47
CA HIS A 21 -2.91 -7.71 15.44
C HIS A 21 -1.50 -7.86 16.00
N SER A 22 -0.61 -6.96 15.61
CA SER A 22 0.73 -6.83 16.17
C SER A 22 1.15 -5.37 16.09
N SER A 23 1.73 -4.87 17.17
CA SER A 23 2.29 -3.52 17.26
C SER A 23 3.63 -3.38 16.52
N LYS A 24 4.29 -4.51 16.23
CA LYS A 24 5.67 -4.61 15.71
C LYS A 24 5.74 -4.89 14.20
N ILE A 25 4.68 -4.61 13.44
CA ILE A 25 4.70 -4.83 11.99
C ILE A 25 5.37 -3.61 11.34
N ASP A 26 6.59 -3.76 10.83
CA ASP A 26 7.28 -2.66 10.15
C ASP A 26 6.77 -2.48 8.70
N ASP A 27 6.46 -3.60 8.04
CA ASP A 27 6.15 -3.64 6.62
C ASP A 27 4.78 -4.28 6.34
N SER A 28 3.96 -3.60 5.54
CA SER A 28 2.73 -4.14 4.96
C SER A 28 2.89 -4.21 3.44
N LEU A 29 2.86 -5.42 2.87
CA LEU A 29 3.06 -5.65 1.45
C LEU A 29 1.77 -6.23 0.84
N SER A 30 1.16 -5.49 -0.08
CA SER A 30 -0.05 -5.92 -0.81
C SER A 30 0.30 -6.28 -2.25
N ILE A 31 0.07 -7.53 -2.63
CA ILE A 31 0.17 -7.99 -4.02
C ILE A 31 -1.18 -7.72 -4.69
N GLY A 32 -1.22 -6.68 -5.53
CA GLY A 32 -2.47 -6.11 -6.02
C GLY A 32 -3.09 -5.14 -5.01
N MET A 33 -3.91 -4.22 -5.51
CA MET A 33 -4.69 -3.33 -4.66
C MET A 33 -6.05 -3.98 -4.36
N PRO A 34 -6.51 -4.01 -3.09
CA PRO A 34 -7.84 -4.45 -2.69
C PRO A 34 -8.98 -3.85 -3.51
N SER A 35 -10.19 -4.40 -3.38
CA SER A 35 -11.35 -3.97 -4.17
C SER A 35 -11.71 -2.50 -3.94
N THR A 36 -11.46 -1.98 -2.72
CA THR A 36 -11.71 -0.58 -2.34
C THR A 36 -10.48 0.09 -1.77
N LEU A 37 -10.42 1.42 -1.88
CA LEU A 37 -9.37 2.20 -1.24
C LEU A 37 -9.40 2.06 0.29
N SER A 38 -10.58 2.04 0.91
CA SER A 38 -10.70 1.91 2.38
C SER A 38 -10.07 0.62 2.91
N GLN A 39 -10.22 -0.48 2.17
CA GLN A 39 -9.62 -1.77 2.53
C GLN A 39 -8.10 -1.73 2.36
N THR A 40 -7.62 -0.98 1.38
CA THR A 40 -6.19 -0.71 1.17
C THR A 40 -5.60 0.04 2.37
N GLU A 41 -6.25 1.11 2.83
CA GLU A 41 -5.77 1.86 4.01
C GLU A 41 -5.87 1.04 5.29
N GLN A 42 -6.91 0.23 5.46
CA GLN A 42 -7.02 -0.64 6.62
C GLN A 42 -5.84 -1.64 6.71
N GLN A 43 -5.41 -2.18 5.58
CA GLN A 43 -4.25 -3.07 5.48
C GLN A 43 -2.92 -2.32 5.63
N ALA A 44 -2.80 -1.14 5.02
CA ALA A 44 -1.62 -0.29 5.13
C ALA A 44 -1.40 0.18 6.57
N GLY A 45 -2.46 0.61 7.25
CA GLY A 45 -2.46 1.05 8.66
C GLY A 45 -2.24 -0.08 9.67
N ARG A 46 -1.97 -1.32 9.22
CA ARG A 46 -1.43 -2.36 10.10
C ARG A 46 0.07 -2.20 10.33
N ALA A 47 0.80 -1.56 9.41
CA ALA A 47 2.20 -1.24 9.59
C ALA A 47 2.39 -0.08 10.58
N SER A 48 3.37 -0.23 11.47
CA SER A 48 3.81 0.66 12.53
C SER A 48 2.70 1.34 13.30
N ARG A 49 2.24 0.69 14.38
CA ARG A 49 1.31 1.27 15.34
C ARG A 49 1.99 2.02 16.49
N SER A 50 3.32 1.94 16.58
CA SER A 50 4.09 2.69 17.58
C SER A 50 4.48 4.07 17.01
N PRO A 51 4.32 5.16 17.80
CA PRO A 51 4.69 6.51 17.35
C PRO A 51 6.18 6.66 17.02
N GLU A 52 7.01 5.81 17.61
CA GLU A 52 8.47 5.83 17.50
C GLU A 52 9.00 5.02 16.31
N ALA A 53 8.19 4.13 15.73
CA ALA A 53 8.62 3.30 14.61
C ALA A 53 8.14 3.85 13.27
N THR A 54 8.99 3.70 12.27
CA THR A 54 8.65 4.00 10.88
C THR A 54 8.11 2.74 10.22
N GLY A 55 6.85 2.78 9.80
CA GLY A 55 6.24 1.71 9.00
C GLY A 55 6.16 2.09 7.53
N ARG A 56 6.13 1.08 6.67
CA ARG A 56 5.80 1.26 5.25
C ARG A 56 4.70 0.33 4.78
N ALA A 57 3.89 0.86 3.88
CA ALA A 57 2.93 0.09 3.11
C ALA A 57 3.32 0.14 1.64
N VAL A 58 3.58 -1.02 1.03
CA VAL A 58 3.94 -1.16 -0.38
C VAL A 58 2.83 -1.94 -1.07
N ILE A 59 2.27 -1.33 -2.12
CA ILE A 59 1.23 -1.96 -2.94
C ILE A 59 1.80 -2.18 -4.32
N PHE A 60 1.88 -3.45 -4.73
CA PHE A 60 2.28 -3.82 -6.07
C PHE A 60 1.05 -3.77 -6.98
N VAL A 61 1.06 -2.86 -7.94
CA VAL A 61 -0.06 -2.67 -8.87
C VAL A 61 0.37 -3.05 -10.28
N GLN A 62 -0.49 -3.78 -10.99
CA GLN A 62 -0.24 -4.12 -12.39
C GLN A 62 -0.54 -2.93 -13.32
N LYS A 63 0.21 -2.80 -14.42
CA LYS A 63 -0.03 -1.76 -15.43
C LYS A 63 -1.44 -1.83 -16.04
N SER A 64 -2.00 -3.03 -16.12
CA SER A 64 -3.38 -3.29 -16.55
C SER A 64 -4.39 -2.57 -15.66
N ASP A 65 -4.21 -2.60 -14.34
CA ASP A 65 -5.11 -1.94 -13.37
C ASP A 65 -5.05 -0.42 -13.48
N ILE A 66 -3.86 0.15 -13.69
CA ILE A 66 -3.70 1.59 -13.96
C ILE A 66 -4.43 1.97 -15.26
N THR A 67 -4.33 1.14 -16.30
CA THR A 67 -5.00 1.39 -17.58
C THR A 67 -6.52 1.32 -17.42
N LYS A 68 -7.03 0.36 -16.65
CA LYS A 68 -8.46 0.27 -16.30
C LYS A 68 -8.91 1.50 -15.51
N ALA A 69 -8.14 1.93 -14.51
CA ALA A 69 -8.44 3.11 -13.71
C ALA A 69 -8.54 4.38 -14.58
N ARG A 70 -7.60 4.58 -15.51
CA ARG A 70 -7.66 5.72 -16.45
C ARG A 70 -8.91 5.71 -17.32
N LYS A 71 -9.26 4.54 -17.87
CA LYS A 71 -10.49 4.39 -18.67
C LYS A 71 -11.73 4.66 -17.84
N PHE A 72 -11.77 4.15 -16.61
CA PHE A 72 -12.85 4.38 -15.66
C PHE A 72 -13.02 5.88 -15.36
N MET A 73 -11.94 6.57 -15.00
CA MET A 73 -11.96 8.02 -14.73
C MET A 73 -12.38 8.84 -15.95
N ALA A 74 -11.98 8.44 -17.17
CA ALA A 74 -12.39 9.10 -18.41
C ALA A 74 -13.87 8.88 -18.76
N SER A 75 -14.46 7.78 -18.29
CA SER A 75 -15.88 7.47 -18.50
C SER A 75 -16.81 8.09 -17.46
N MET A 76 -16.27 8.63 -16.35
CA MET A 76 -17.09 9.29 -15.35
C MET A 76 -17.58 10.66 -15.86
N PRO A 77 -18.88 10.96 -15.76
CA PRO A 77 -19.38 12.30 -16.04
C PRO A 77 -18.74 13.31 -15.09
N ALA A 78 -18.44 14.51 -15.59
CA ALA A 78 -17.90 15.60 -14.78
C ALA A 78 -18.80 15.86 -13.55
N PRO A 79 -18.23 16.17 -12.37
CA PRO A 79 -18.99 16.22 -11.14
C PRO A 79 -20.01 17.35 -11.16
N ALA A 80 -21.28 17.02 -11.36
CA ALA A 80 -22.38 17.81 -10.82
C ALA A 80 -22.40 17.58 -9.31
N SER A 81 -22.24 18.67 -8.55
CA SER A 81 -22.42 18.82 -7.10
C SER A 81 -22.99 17.61 -6.36
N GLN A 82 -22.16 17.04 -5.47
CA GLN A 82 -22.50 15.94 -4.56
C GLN A 82 -23.75 16.27 -3.73
N GLN A 83 -24.88 15.65 -4.09
CA GLN A 83 -25.91 15.33 -3.10
C GLN A 83 -25.87 13.82 -2.87
N LEU A 84 -25.50 13.44 -1.66
CA LEU A 84 -25.65 12.10 -1.11
C LEU A 84 -27.12 11.68 -1.25
N GLN A 85 -27.42 10.76 -2.18
CA GLN A 85 -28.69 10.05 -2.16
C GLN A 85 -28.49 8.58 -1.76
N PRO A 86 -29.41 8.03 -0.94
CA PRO A 86 -29.27 6.70 -0.37
C PRO A 86 -29.51 5.60 -1.41
N GLN A 87 -28.66 4.57 -1.37
CA GLN A 87 -28.71 3.41 -2.25
C GLN A 87 -30.06 2.68 -2.19
N LYS A 88 -30.68 2.44 -3.36
CA LYS A 88 -31.70 1.41 -3.53
C LYS A 88 -31.44 0.50 -4.74
N LYS A 89 -31.28 -0.78 -4.39
CA LYS A 89 -31.70 -2.04 -5.06
C LYS A 89 -31.00 -2.53 -6.34
N ARG A 90 -30.26 -3.63 -6.13
CA ARG A 90 -30.17 -4.91 -6.89
C ARG A 90 -30.63 -4.93 -8.36
N GLY A 91 -29.72 -5.28 -9.26
CA GLY A 91 -30.02 -5.90 -10.56
C GLY A 91 -28.83 -5.94 -11.52
N LYS A 92 -28.43 -7.16 -11.94
CA LYS A 92 -27.37 -7.52 -12.91
C LYS A 92 -25.93 -7.16 -12.49
N LYS A 93 -25.01 -8.14 -12.54
CA LYS A 93 -23.56 -7.90 -12.45
C LYS A 93 -23.17 -7.03 -13.66
N ALA A 94 -23.12 -5.71 -13.43
CA ALA A 94 -22.40 -4.80 -14.28
C ALA A 94 -20.93 -5.26 -14.40
N PRO A 95 -20.22 -4.94 -15.49
CA PRO A 95 -18.78 -5.12 -15.53
C PRO A 95 -18.21 -4.47 -14.27
N GLU A 96 -17.31 -5.18 -13.59
CA GLU A 96 -16.78 -4.87 -12.27
C GLU A 96 -16.43 -3.37 -12.16
N ASP A 97 -17.37 -2.58 -11.61
CA ASP A 97 -17.17 -1.15 -11.43
C ASP A 97 -15.99 -0.98 -10.49
N MET A 98 -14.93 -0.33 -10.98
CA MET A 98 -13.78 -0.02 -10.15
C MET A 98 -14.23 1.00 -9.08
N ASP A 99 -13.83 0.80 -7.84
CA ASP A 99 -14.09 1.79 -6.79
C ASP A 99 -13.52 3.17 -7.22
N PRO A 100 -14.32 4.25 -7.25
CA PRO A 100 -13.86 5.56 -7.70
C PRO A 100 -12.66 6.07 -6.93
N ALA A 101 -12.62 5.85 -5.61
CA ALA A 101 -11.52 6.27 -4.76
C ALA A 101 -10.22 5.53 -5.11
N LYS A 102 -10.32 4.22 -5.37
CA LYS A 102 -9.22 3.41 -5.90
C LYS A 102 -8.75 3.94 -7.26
N ALA A 103 -9.67 4.22 -8.17
CA ALA A 103 -9.34 4.71 -9.50
C ALA A 103 -8.60 6.05 -9.43
N GLU A 104 -9.10 7.00 -8.64
CA GLU A 104 -8.47 8.30 -8.36
C GLU A 104 -7.04 8.14 -7.85
N LEU A 105 -6.82 7.30 -6.84
CA LEU A 105 -5.48 7.08 -6.29
C LEU A 105 -4.53 6.44 -7.31
N LEU A 106 -5.02 5.49 -8.12
CA LEU A 106 -4.22 4.80 -9.14
C LEU A 106 -3.79 5.70 -10.30
N VAL A 107 -4.58 6.73 -10.62
CA VAL A 107 -4.24 7.70 -11.68
C VAL A 107 -3.52 8.93 -11.17
N GLU A 108 -3.39 9.11 -9.85
CA GLU A 108 -2.69 10.23 -9.24
C GLU A 108 -1.23 10.31 -9.73
N THR A 109 -0.78 11.53 -10.01
CA THR A 109 0.55 11.80 -10.60
C THR A 109 1.41 12.72 -9.73
N THR A 110 0.80 13.43 -8.79
CA THR A 110 1.44 14.46 -7.97
C THR A 110 1.83 13.93 -6.60
N CYS A 111 0.86 13.48 -5.79
CA CYS A 111 1.12 13.01 -4.44
C CYS A 111 0.02 12.08 -3.92
N LEU A 112 0.39 10.83 -3.60
CA LEU A 112 -0.55 9.83 -3.06
C LEU A 112 -1.12 10.27 -1.71
N ASN A 113 -0.30 10.85 -0.82
CA ASN A 113 -0.78 11.27 0.50
C ASN A 113 -1.73 12.47 0.42
N ALA A 114 -1.49 13.40 -0.50
CA ALA A 114 -2.44 14.49 -0.74
C ALA A 114 -3.75 13.97 -1.34
N ALA A 115 -3.69 13.04 -2.31
CA ALA A 115 -4.89 12.43 -2.89
C ALA A 115 -5.75 11.71 -1.85
N ARG A 116 -5.10 10.95 -0.97
CA ARG A 116 -5.72 10.31 0.20
C ARG A 116 -6.40 11.33 1.11
N ASN A 117 -5.68 12.37 1.49
CA ASN A 117 -6.22 13.40 2.38
C ASN A 117 -7.43 14.13 1.79
N ARG A 118 -7.39 14.48 0.49
CA ARG A 118 -8.54 15.02 -0.24
C ARG A 118 -9.74 14.08 -0.17
N ARG A 119 -9.49 12.79 -0.39
CA ARG A 119 -10.54 11.77 -0.42
C ARG A 119 -11.24 11.58 0.92
N TRP A 120 -10.50 11.61 2.02
CA TRP A 120 -11.06 11.51 3.38
C TRP A 120 -11.40 12.86 4.02
N GLN A 121 -11.19 13.96 3.31
CA GLN A 121 -11.42 15.31 3.81
C GLN A 121 -10.70 15.57 5.15
N ASN A 122 -9.47 15.06 5.27
CA ASN A 122 -8.68 15.21 6.48
C ASN A 122 -8.36 16.70 6.69
N LEU A 123 -8.82 17.29 7.80
CA LEU A 123 -8.59 18.70 8.13
C LEU A 123 -7.24 18.89 8.85
N PRO A 124 -6.60 20.08 8.73
CA PRO A 124 -7.01 21.21 7.90
C PRO A 124 -6.55 21.04 6.43
N LEU A 125 -7.45 21.29 5.47
CA LEU A 125 -7.20 20.97 4.04
C LEU A 125 -6.01 21.74 3.44
N ASP A 126 -5.80 22.98 3.89
CA ASP A 126 -4.69 23.81 3.42
C ASP A 126 -3.30 23.27 3.80
N GLU A 127 -3.24 22.35 4.77
CA GLU A 127 -2.02 21.63 5.14
C GLU A 127 -2.01 20.21 4.57
N THR A 128 -3.13 19.49 4.65
CA THR A 128 -3.20 18.06 4.31
C THR A 128 -3.18 17.80 2.81
N ASP A 129 -3.64 18.74 1.98
CA ASP A 129 -3.61 18.66 0.52
C ASP A 129 -2.24 18.98 -0.08
N ARG A 130 -1.30 19.50 0.72
CA ARG A 130 0.07 19.72 0.27
C ARG A 130 0.74 18.40 -0.04
N ASP A 131 1.58 18.42 -1.07
CA ASP A 131 2.43 17.27 -1.37
C ASP A 131 3.40 16.99 -0.21
N CYS A 132 4.01 15.81 -0.20
CA CYS A 132 4.83 15.39 0.94
C CYS A 132 6.03 16.30 1.21
N ILE A 133 6.55 16.97 0.17
CA ILE A 133 7.74 17.82 0.28
C ILE A 133 7.33 19.17 0.88
N ALA A 134 6.29 19.79 0.33
CA ALA A 134 5.75 21.04 0.83
C ALA A 134 5.20 20.90 2.26
N ALA A 135 4.60 19.76 2.57
CA ALA A 135 4.13 19.42 3.92
C ALA A 135 5.26 18.99 4.89
N LYS A 136 6.52 18.93 4.43
CA LYS A 136 7.68 18.47 5.22
C LYS A 136 7.43 17.13 5.94
N ARG A 137 6.73 16.20 5.26
CA ARG A 137 6.44 14.89 5.84
C ARG A 137 7.76 14.12 6.02
N PRO A 138 7.96 13.43 7.15
CA PRO A 138 9.19 12.67 7.40
C PRO A 138 9.48 11.62 6.31
N LEU A 139 8.41 11.04 5.76
CA LEU A 139 8.50 10.03 4.69
C LEU A 139 7.62 10.46 3.52
N PRO A 140 8.23 10.77 2.36
CA PRO A 140 7.46 11.09 1.16
C PRO A 140 6.83 9.83 0.56
N CYS A 141 5.66 9.99 -0.06
CA CYS A 141 5.11 8.92 -0.90
C CYS A 141 5.98 8.70 -2.15
N SER A 142 5.81 7.56 -2.83
CA SER A 142 6.62 7.16 -3.99
C SER A 142 6.63 8.19 -5.13
N LEU A 143 5.52 8.89 -5.39
CA LEU A 143 5.46 9.94 -6.41
C LEU A 143 6.32 11.16 -6.04
N CYS A 144 6.22 11.62 -4.79
CA CYS A 144 7.02 12.74 -4.30
C CYS A 144 8.50 12.38 -4.20
N ALA A 145 8.80 11.17 -3.72
CA ALA A 145 10.17 10.67 -3.62
C ALA A 145 10.86 10.64 -4.99
N ARG A 146 10.18 10.09 -6.00
CA ARG A 146 10.67 10.08 -7.39
C ARG A 146 10.89 11.49 -7.93
N ARG A 147 9.93 12.40 -7.74
CA ARG A 147 10.02 13.78 -8.26
C ARG A 147 11.13 14.58 -7.59
N ALA A 148 11.37 14.38 -6.31
CA ALA A 148 12.41 15.04 -5.54
C ALA A 148 13.77 14.31 -5.60
N ASN A 149 13.88 13.21 -6.35
CA ASN A 149 15.05 12.35 -6.41
C ASN A 149 15.51 11.85 -5.02
N ILE A 150 14.56 11.53 -4.14
CA ILE A 150 14.80 11.00 -2.80
C ILE A 150 14.73 9.47 -2.86
N THR A 151 15.82 8.81 -2.47
CA THR A 151 15.85 7.37 -2.24
C THR A 151 15.40 7.09 -0.81
N ILE A 152 14.28 6.38 -0.65
CA ILE A 152 13.83 5.94 0.66
C ILE A 152 14.51 4.61 0.98
N SER A 153 15.40 4.62 1.97
CA SER A 153 16.01 3.41 2.52
C SER A 153 15.32 3.06 3.82
N PHE A 154 15.08 1.77 4.02
CA PHE A 154 14.59 1.23 5.28
C PHE A 154 15.67 0.32 5.86
N PRO A 155 15.86 0.30 7.18
CA PRO A 155 16.77 -0.64 7.79
C PRO A 155 16.35 -2.07 7.37
N PRO A 156 17.31 -2.97 7.11
CA PRO A 156 16.98 -4.36 6.86
C PRO A 156 16.22 -4.90 8.07
N SER A 157 15.18 -5.69 7.82
CA SER A 157 14.56 -6.52 8.85
C SER A 157 15.66 -7.31 9.55
N ARG A 158 15.63 -7.38 10.88
CA ARG A 158 16.73 -7.94 11.70
C ARG A 158 17.26 -9.26 11.09
N PRO A 159 18.59 -9.49 11.07
CA PRO A 159 19.23 -10.60 10.34
C PRO A 159 19.04 -11.97 11.03
N PHE A 160 17.82 -12.31 11.46
CA PHE A 160 17.51 -13.57 12.10
C PHE A 160 16.92 -14.56 11.08
N LEU A 161 17.54 -14.73 9.92
CA LEU A 161 17.22 -15.90 9.09
C LEU A 161 18.05 -17.06 9.64
N PRO A 162 17.48 -18.05 10.36
CA PRO A 162 18.22 -19.22 10.81
C PRO A 162 18.58 -20.18 9.66
N PHE A 163 18.24 -19.84 8.41
CA PHE A 163 18.27 -20.78 7.28
C PHE A 163 19.55 -20.74 6.44
N ILE A 164 20.57 -19.97 6.83
CA ILE A 164 21.89 -20.06 6.19
C ILE A 164 22.95 -20.09 7.30
N SER A 165 23.05 -21.22 7.99
CA SER A 165 24.34 -21.60 8.55
C SER A 165 25.18 -22.19 7.42
N ASP A 166 26.34 -21.60 7.19
CA ASP A 166 27.37 -22.08 6.27
C ASP A 166 27.68 -23.56 6.52
N SER A 167 27.06 -24.46 5.76
CA SER A 167 27.40 -25.90 5.74
C SER A 167 26.92 -26.59 4.47
N VAL A 168 27.27 -26.02 3.31
CA VAL A 168 27.41 -26.81 2.06
C VAL A 168 28.84 -26.69 1.55
N THR A 169 29.81 -26.99 2.42
CA THR A 169 31.15 -27.42 1.97
C THR A 169 31.07 -28.92 1.69
N GLY A 170 30.82 -29.31 0.44
CA GLY A 170 30.78 -30.74 0.12
C GLY A 170 30.33 -31.18 -1.27
N ILE A 171 30.46 -30.37 -2.33
CA ILE A 171 30.46 -30.94 -3.68
C ILE A 171 31.92 -31.28 -4.01
N LYS A 172 32.31 -32.53 -3.73
CA LYS A 172 33.54 -33.10 -4.28
C LYS A 172 33.35 -33.23 -5.80
N THR A 173 34.04 -32.41 -6.57
CA THR A 173 34.18 -32.61 -8.01
C THR A 173 35.02 -33.86 -8.24
N ASN A 174 34.41 -34.91 -8.80
CA ASN A 174 35.10 -36.07 -9.33
C ASN A 174 35.95 -35.61 -10.53
N THR A 175 37.28 -35.58 -10.36
CA THR A 175 38.21 -35.55 -11.48
C THR A 175 38.52 -36.99 -11.86
N ASN A 176 37.97 -37.44 -12.99
CA ASN A 176 38.42 -38.65 -13.67
C ASN A 176 39.87 -38.44 -14.16
N SER A 177 40.73 -39.41 -13.88
CA SER A 177 41.99 -39.66 -14.58
C SER A 177 42.16 -41.17 -14.72
#